data_AF-A0A812Y7N1-F1
#
_entry.id   AF-A0A812Y7N1-F1
#
_cell.length_a   1.000
_cell.length_b   1.000
_cell.length_c   1.000
_cell.angle_alpha   90.00
_cell.angle_beta   90.00
_cell.angle_gamma   90.00
#
_symmetry.space_group_name_H-M   'P 1'
#
loop_
_entity.id
_entity.type
_entity.pdbx_description
1 polymer ?
#
loop_
_entity_poly.entity_id
_entity_poly.type
_entity_poly.pdbx_seq_one_letter_code
_entity_poly.pdbx_strand_id
1 'polypeptide(L)'
;MRRVNYYIGRMLVDEEGALAPSMQKLVKHGDPNLLCHPCTRFVFDLLWSRMCCLAFIITKLWFVLTLLDFIVGLQYGILMFDSAGPGRFALIGCRLFMYIFSLGQLFIKHTAQVSSAYKEARTVRCLKRVPLPAYLFSSRQEFVEFVLALFLMCMLAMEPFLHCLNVDDRWVTNCCEHGEFYCSLSDNYDRISTIPMLLYFVLAADLIHLNIHLSSFAVICTSLWWEFVLYLGALTFLATAFASAIACLPQTGADDSVQLRDFYNWPSAFQSLLSMALSMYGGNNYEEIATADEVPLKWWIMAFGACWHIFLMNLMVAQLCESYRGIFRDAMGHAWLTRGTLILETAMPLISAKRWKAFVDDLHLEEPCELDEGDVGPRSGVPTVEGPFEYLKSPNVDLDRVCRFGGLASMDLPWPEDKPDEDSNAQLQQLTQK
;
A
#
# COMPACT_ATOMS: atom_id res chain seq x y z
N MET A 1 -33.03 0.95 4.94
CA MET A 1 -32.26 0.55 3.75
C MET A 1 -33.18 0.64 2.55
N ARG A 2 -32.67 0.94 1.36
CA ARG A 2 -33.41 1.07 0.10
C ARG A 2 -33.16 -0.17 -0.77
N ARG A 3 -34.20 -0.75 -1.37
CA ARG A 3 -34.06 -1.84 -2.36
C ARG A 3 -33.52 -1.25 -3.68
N VAL A 4 -32.54 -1.93 -4.27
CA VAL A 4 -31.91 -1.55 -5.55
C VAL A 4 -31.64 -2.82 -6.34
N ASN A 5 -31.87 -2.78 -7.66
CA ASN A 5 -31.56 -3.89 -8.55
C ASN A 5 -30.41 -3.49 -9.48
N TYR A 6 -29.35 -4.31 -9.50
CA TYR A 6 -28.20 -4.10 -10.37
C TYR A 6 -28.25 -5.05 -11.58
N TYR A 7 -28.42 -4.51 -12.78
CA TYR A 7 -28.43 -5.28 -14.03
C TYR A 7 -27.01 -5.57 -14.51
N ILE A 8 -26.45 -6.69 -14.05
CA ILE A 8 -25.04 -7.03 -14.23
C ILE A 8 -24.81 -8.23 -15.16
N GLY A 9 -25.85 -8.94 -15.59
CA GLY A 9 -25.67 -10.22 -16.31
C GLY A 9 -24.77 -10.11 -17.53
N ARG A 10 -25.04 -9.17 -18.45
CA ARG A 10 -24.20 -8.93 -19.65
C ARG A 10 -22.83 -8.31 -19.35
N MET A 11 -22.65 -7.73 -18.17
CA MET A 11 -21.35 -7.22 -17.71
C MET A 11 -20.49 -8.33 -17.11
N LEU A 12 -21.10 -9.33 -16.49
CA LEU A 12 -20.41 -10.40 -15.78
C LEU A 12 -20.19 -11.64 -16.65
N VAL A 13 -21.19 -12.01 -17.46
CA VAL A 13 -21.24 -13.27 -18.20
C VAL A 13 -21.41 -13.00 -19.70
N ASP A 14 -20.59 -13.67 -20.52
CA ASP A 14 -20.69 -13.66 -21.99
C ASP A 14 -21.74 -14.67 -22.50
N GLU A 15 -22.03 -14.67 -23.80
CA GLU A 15 -23.01 -15.57 -24.42
C GLU A 15 -22.65 -17.06 -24.24
N GLU A 16 -21.37 -17.39 -24.10
CA GLU A 16 -20.89 -18.75 -23.85
C GLU A 16 -20.87 -19.14 -22.35
N GLY A 17 -21.32 -18.26 -21.45
CA GLY A 17 -21.29 -18.49 -20.01
C GLY A 17 -19.92 -18.28 -19.36
N ALA A 18 -18.95 -17.73 -20.09
CA ALA A 18 -17.63 -17.34 -19.58
C ALA A 18 -17.66 -15.93 -18.97
N LEU A 19 -16.56 -15.53 -18.31
CA LEU A 19 -16.40 -14.16 -17.82
C LEU A 19 -16.41 -13.17 -19.01
N ALA A 20 -17.27 -12.16 -18.95
CA ALA A 20 -17.41 -11.22 -20.05
C ALA A 20 -16.11 -10.42 -20.28
N PRO A 21 -15.65 -10.27 -21.54
CA PRO A 21 -14.44 -9.54 -21.87
C PRO A 21 -14.57 -8.02 -21.64
N SER A 22 -15.80 -7.52 -21.49
CA SER A 22 -16.13 -6.13 -21.17
C SER A 22 -15.45 -5.67 -19.88
N MET A 23 -15.39 -6.52 -18.84
CA MET A 23 -14.73 -6.19 -17.58
C MET A 23 -13.22 -5.99 -17.75
N GLN A 24 -12.57 -6.83 -18.56
CA GLN A 24 -11.14 -6.69 -18.81
C GLN A 24 -10.85 -5.45 -19.66
N LYS A 25 -11.71 -5.15 -20.63
CA LYS A 25 -11.62 -3.89 -21.41
C LYS A 25 -11.83 -2.67 -20.52
N LEU A 26 -12.74 -2.75 -19.54
CA LEU A 26 -13.01 -1.68 -18.57
C LEU A 26 -11.78 -1.36 -17.72
N VAL A 27 -11.13 -2.38 -17.15
CA VAL A 27 -9.90 -2.19 -16.36
C VAL A 27 -8.76 -1.69 -17.23
N LYS A 28 -8.62 -2.21 -18.46
CA LYS A 28 -7.60 -1.76 -19.43
C LYS A 28 -7.81 -0.34 -19.92
N HIS A 29 -9.04 0.17 -19.95
CA HIS A 29 -9.33 1.56 -20.27
C HIS A 29 -8.71 2.51 -19.24
N GLY A 30 -8.61 2.09 -17.98
CA GLY A 30 -7.85 2.81 -16.95
C GLY A 30 -8.51 4.07 -16.41
N ASP A 31 -9.82 4.26 -16.65
CA ASP A 31 -10.56 5.42 -16.13
C ASP A 31 -11.09 5.14 -14.70
N PRO A 32 -10.57 5.83 -13.67
CA PRO A 32 -10.99 5.61 -12.29
C PRO A 32 -12.45 5.99 -12.04
N ASN A 33 -12.99 6.99 -12.75
CA ASN A 33 -14.36 7.44 -12.55
C ASN A 33 -15.37 6.38 -12.99
N LEU A 34 -15.06 5.68 -14.07
CA LEU A 34 -15.91 4.63 -14.62
C LEU A 34 -15.98 3.41 -13.68
N LEU A 35 -14.88 3.04 -13.03
CA LEU A 35 -14.90 1.94 -12.04
C LEU A 35 -15.59 2.33 -10.74
N CYS A 36 -15.57 3.61 -10.36
CA CYS A 36 -16.33 4.12 -9.22
C CYS A 36 -17.85 4.09 -9.42
N HIS A 37 -18.34 3.78 -10.62
CA HIS A 37 -19.77 3.64 -10.85
C HIS A 37 -20.37 2.53 -9.94
N PRO A 38 -21.55 2.73 -9.34
CA PRO A 38 -22.12 1.77 -8.39
C PRO A 38 -22.28 0.36 -8.95
N CYS A 39 -22.71 0.25 -10.22
CA CYS A 39 -22.87 -1.05 -10.89
C CYS A 39 -21.53 -1.78 -11.07
N THR A 40 -20.49 -1.10 -11.57
CA THR A 40 -19.17 -1.72 -11.78
C THR A 40 -18.55 -2.11 -10.44
N ARG A 41 -18.67 -1.24 -9.43
CA ARG A 41 -18.21 -1.50 -8.08
C ARG A 41 -18.88 -2.75 -7.49
N PHE A 42 -20.21 -2.85 -7.61
CA PHE A 42 -20.96 -4.00 -7.13
C PHE A 42 -20.47 -5.32 -7.77
N VAL A 43 -20.23 -5.32 -9.09
CA VAL A 43 -19.71 -6.52 -9.78
C VAL A 43 -18.33 -6.91 -9.27
N PHE A 44 -17.39 -5.96 -9.11
CA PHE A 44 -16.07 -6.27 -8.57
C PHE A 44 -16.10 -6.73 -7.11
N ASP A 45 -16.96 -6.13 -6.27
CA ASP A 45 -17.16 -6.56 -4.88
C ASP A 45 -17.77 -7.97 -4.79
N LEU A 46 -18.72 -8.29 -5.67
CA LEU A 46 -19.34 -9.60 -5.77
C LEU A 46 -18.31 -10.67 -6.14
N LEU A 47 -17.49 -10.43 -7.17
CA LEU A 47 -16.39 -11.30 -7.58
C LEU A 47 -15.33 -11.44 -6.47
N TRP A 48 -14.97 -10.33 -5.83
CA TRP A 48 -13.99 -10.32 -4.75
C TRP A 48 -14.46 -11.18 -3.57
N SER A 49 -15.62 -10.86 -3.02
CA SER A 49 -16.15 -11.48 -1.80
C SER A 49 -16.47 -12.97 -1.97
N ARG A 50 -17.09 -13.37 -3.08
CA ARG A 50 -17.57 -14.75 -3.27
C ARG A 50 -16.57 -15.68 -3.94
N MET A 51 -15.64 -15.14 -4.72
CA MET A 51 -14.75 -15.97 -5.55
C MET A 51 -13.27 -15.72 -5.29
N CYS A 52 -12.82 -14.47 -5.45
CA CYS A 52 -11.41 -14.15 -5.64
C CYS A 52 -10.64 -13.95 -4.33
N CYS A 53 -11.28 -13.49 -3.26
CA CYS A 53 -10.62 -13.16 -1.99
C CYS A 53 -9.83 -14.35 -1.42
N LEU A 54 -10.45 -15.54 -1.35
CA LEU A 54 -9.77 -16.73 -0.84
C LEU A 54 -8.59 -17.15 -1.74
N ALA A 55 -8.76 -17.11 -3.06
CA ALA A 55 -7.69 -17.45 -4.00
C ALA A 55 -6.51 -16.50 -3.84
N PHE A 56 -6.77 -15.20 -3.72
CA PHE A 56 -5.76 -14.19 -3.44
C PHE A 56 -5.07 -14.42 -2.10
N ILE A 57 -5.81 -14.67 -1.01
CA ILE A 57 -5.22 -14.96 0.31
C ILE A 57 -4.31 -16.18 0.23
N ILE A 58 -4.70 -17.24 -0.47
CA ILE A 58 -3.86 -18.44 -0.63
C ILE A 58 -2.54 -18.10 -1.36
N THR A 59 -2.59 -17.27 -2.41
CA THR A 59 -1.36 -16.84 -3.10
C THR A 59 -0.43 -16.02 -2.20
N LYS A 60 -0.98 -15.19 -1.32
CA LYS A 60 -0.21 -14.36 -0.40
C LYS A 60 0.20 -15.08 0.89
N LEU A 61 -0.49 -16.17 1.25
CA LEU A 61 -0.17 -16.98 2.43
C LEU A 61 1.24 -17.57 2.34
N TRP A 62 1.64 -18.03 1.15
CA TRP A 62 3.00 -18.52 0.92
C TRP A 62 4.06 -17.45 1.23
N PHE A 63 3.80 -16.22 0.80
CA PHE A 63 4.68 -15.09 1.10
C PHE A 63 4.70 -14.73 2.60
N VAL A 64 3.56 -14.80 3.30
CA VAL A 64 3.53 -14.59 4.75
C VAL A 64 4.33 -15.67 5.49
N LEU A 65 4.24 -16.92 5.04
CA LEU A 65 5.02 -18.02 5.60
C LEU A 65 6.53 -17.81 5.40
N THR A 66 6.97 -17.37 4.22
CA THR A 66 8.41 -17.09 3.99
C THR A 66 8.88 -15.89 4.81
N LEU A 67 8.06 -14.86 5.01
CA LEU A 67 8.39 -13.74 5.89
C LEU A 67 8.51 -14.16 7.36
N LEU A 68 7.58 -14.97 7.85
CA LEU A 68 7.65 -15.50 9.22
C LEU A 68 8.89 -16.38 9.41
N ASP A 69 9.20 -17.25 8.45
CA ASP A 69 10.43 -18.04 8.48
C ASP A 69 11.68 -17.14 8.49
N PHE A 70 11.69 -16.04 7.72
CA PHE A 70 12.79 -15.08 7.73
C PHE A 70 12.96 -14.37 9.09
N ILE A 71 11.87 -13.95 9.72
CA ILE A 71 11.88 -13.34 11.06
C ILE A 71 12.41 -14.32 12.10
N VAL A 72 11.87 -15.53 12.10
CA VAL A 72 12.28 -16.60 13.03
C VAL A 72 13.74 -16.94 12.81
N GLY A 73 14.16 -17.19 11.56
CA GLY A 73 15.54 -17.51 11.19
C GLY A 73 16.53 -16.44 11.62
N LEU A 74 16.23 -15.16 11.39
CA LEU A 74 17.13 -14.08 11.79
C LEU A 74 17.22 -13.94 13.32
N GLN A 75 16.07 -14.00 14.02
CA GLN A 75 16.03 -13.82 15.46
C GLN A 75 16.73 -14.96 16.22
N TYR A 76 16.57 -16.21 15.76
CA TYR A 76 17.32 -17.35 16.31
C TYR A 76 18.83 -17.23 16.05
N GLY A 77 19.24 -16.64 14.92
CA GLY A 77 20.64 -16.39 14.60
C GLY A 77 21.33 -15.45 15.60
N ILE A 78 20.61 -14.41 16.06
CA ILE A 78 21.16 -13.38 16.97
C ILE A 78 21.14 -13.84 18.44
N LEU A 79 20.07 -14.51 18.88
CA LEU A 79 19.87 -14.81 20.30
C LEU A 79 20.59 -16.06 20.80
N MET A 80 20.92 -17.02 19.91
CA MET A 80 21.46 -18.31 20.33
C MET A 80 23.00 -18.32 20.36
N PHE A 81 23.54 -18.05 21.55
CA PHE A 81 24.98 -18.17 21.83
C PHE A 81 25.47 -19.61 22.04
N ASP A 82 24.58 -20.58 22.20
CA ASP A 82 24.97 -21.96 22.44
C ASP A 82 25.51 -22.63 21.15
N SER A 83 26.77 -23.04 21.20
CA SER A 83 27.46 -23.59 20.03
C SER A 83 27.03 -25.00 19.65
N ALA A 84 26.41 -25.75 20.56
CA ALA A 84 26.05 -27.16 20.35
C ALA A 84 24.54 -27.45 20.54
N GLY A 85 23.73 -26.44 20.80
CA GLY A 85 22.32 -26.60 21.12
C GLY A 85 21.43 -27.00 19.92
N PRO A 86 20.28 -27.66 20.17
CA PRO A 86 19.33 -28.08 19.13
C PRO A 86 18.76 -26.91 18.32
N GLY A 87 18.78 -25.69 18.85
CA GLY A 87 18.34 -24.47 18.15
C GLY A 87 19.13 -24.17 16.87
N ARG A 88 20.35 -24.67 16.72
CA ARG A 88 21.15 -24.48 15.50
C ARG A 88 20.63 -25.28 14.31
N PHE A 89 20.08 -26.48 14.53
CA PHE A 89 19.44 -27.23 13.46
C PHE A 89 18.17 -26.53 12.96
N ALA A 90 17.43 -25.87 13.85
CA ALA A 90 16.30 -25.03 13.47
C ALA A 90 16.76 -23.83 12.62
N LEU A 91 17.84 -23.14 13.02
CA LEU A 91 18.43 -22.03 12.25
C LEU A 91 18.85 -22.47 10.84
N ILE A 92 19.59 -23.58 10.72
CA ILE A 92 20.01 -24.13 9.42
C ILE A 92 18.77 -24.50 8.58
N GLY A 93 17.75 -25.09 9.21
CA GLY A 93 16.48 -25.41 8.56
C GLY A 93 15.78 -24.19 7.98
N CYS A 94 15.63 -23.11 8.77
CA CYS A 94 15.06 -21.84 8.30
C CYS A 94 15.91 -21.25 7.16
N ARG A 95 17.24 -21.17 7.30
CA ARG A 95 18.10 -20.65 6.23
C ARG A 95 18.01 -21.45 4.94
N LEU A 96 17.99 -22.78 5.04
CA LEU A 96 17.80 -23.65 3.89
C LEU A 96 16.42 -23.42 3.24
N PHE A 97 15.37 -23.28 4.05
CA PHE A 97 14.03 -22.97 3.57
C PHE A 97 14.01 -21.63 2.81
N MET A 98 14.57 -20.57 3.39
CA MET A 98 14.67 -19.26 2.75
C MET A 98 15.39 -19.31 1.41
N TYR A 99 16.55 -19.98 1.34
CA TYR A 99 17.34 -20.03 0.10
C TYR A 99 16.71 -20.93 -0.97
N ILE A 100 16.16 -22.08 -0.59
CA ILE A 100 15.53 -22.99 -1.56
C ILE A 100 14.20 -22.42 -2.06
N PHE A 101 13.32 -22.03 -1.14
CA PHE A 101 11.95 -21.66 -1.50
C PHE A 101 11.84 -20.19 -1.88
N SER A 102 12.35 -19.26 -1.08
CA SER A 102 12.22 -17.84 -1.39
C SER A 102 13.17 -17.41 -2.51
N LEU A 103 14.48 -17.62 -2.33
CA LEU A 103 15.46 -17.23 -3.34
C LEU A 103 15.30 -18.06 -4.62
N GLY A 104 15.05 -19.37 -4.51
CA GLY A 104 14.80 -20.22 -5.68
C GLY A 104 13.60 -19.77 -6.50
N GLN A 105 12.46 -19.47 -5.86
CA GLN A 105 11.26 -18.98 -6.57
C GLN A 105 11.52 -17.63 -7.26
N LEU A 106 12.13 -16.67 -6.56
CA LEU A 106 12.46 -15.35 -7.11
C LEU A 106 13.45 -15.47 -8.27
N PHE A 107 14.46 -16.33 -8.13
CA PHE A 107 15.45 -16.56 -9.16
C PHE A 107 14.82 -17.16 -10.43
N ILE A 108 13.97 -18.18 -10.29
CA ILE A 108 13.26 -18.78 -11.44
C ILE A 108 12.34 -17.74 -12.12
N LYS A 109 11.58 -16.97 -11.34
CA LYS A 109 10.68 -15.93 -11.85
C LYS A 109 11.46 -14.88 -12.66
N HIS A 110 12.47 -14.27 -12.07
CA HIS A 110 13.22 -13.20 -12.72
C HIS A 110 14.07 -13.71 -13.88
N THR A 111 14.69 -14.89 -13.79
CA THR A 111 15.43 -15.45 -14.93
C THR A 111 14.53 -15.75 -16.13
N ALA A 112 13.31 -16.25 -15.90
CA ALA A 112 12.32 -16.46 -16.96
C ALA A 112 11.87 -15.15 -17.61
N GLN A 113 11.53 -14.13 -16.79
CA GLN A 113 11.11 -12.81 -17.28
C GLN A 113 12.25 -12.08 -18.01
N VAL A 114 13.48 -12.14 -17.51
CA VAL A 114 14.67 -11.59 -18.17
C VAL A 114 14.88 -12.26 -19.52
N SER A 115 14.80 -13.59 -19.58
CA SER A 115 14.94 -14.35 -20.82
C SER A 115 13.88 -13.99 -21.86
N SER A 116 12.61 -13.88 -21.46
CA SER A 116 11.53 -13.40 -22.34
C SER A 116 11.76 -11.96 -22.81
N ALA A 117 12.15 -11.05 -21.92
CA ALA A 117 12.40 -9.64 -22.28
C ALA A 117 13.54 -9.48 -23.29
N TYR A 118 14.62 -10.28 -23.18
CA TYR A 118 15.69 -10.27 -24.16
C TYR A 118 15.27 -10.90 -25.49
N LYS A 119 14.48 -11.99 -25.48
CA LYS A 119 13.93 -12.60 -26.70
C LYS A 119 13.01 -11.65 -27.46
N GLU A 120 12.21 -10.86 -26.75
CA GLU A 120 11.26 -9.90 -27.33
C GLU A 120 11.88 -8.53 -27.61
N ALA A 121 13.19 -8.35 -27.37
CA ALA A 121 13.92 -7.09 -27.50
C ALA A 121 13.32 -5.91 -26.70
N ARG A 122 12.54 -6.18 -25.65
CA ARG A 122 11.91 -5.19 -24.76
C ARG A 122 12.88 -4.75 -23.67
N THR A 123 13.96 -4.09 -24.07
CA THR A 123 14.98 -3.56 -23.16
C THR A 123 14.99 -2.04 -23.17
N VAL A 124 15.07 -1.43 -21.98
CA VAL A 124 15.26 0.00 -21.79
C VAL A 124 16.74 0.24 -21.50
N ARG A 125 17.37 1.17 -22.22
CA ARG A 125 18.78 1.51 -21.99
C ARG A 125 18.90 2.45 -20.80
N CYS A 126 19.32 1.90 -19.66
CA CYS A 126 19.64 2.70 -18.49
C CYS A 126 21.08 3.21 -18.57
N LEU A 127 21.30 4.50 -18.25
CA LEU A 127 22.62 5.16 -18.30
C LEU A 127 23.43 4.92 -19.60
N LYS A 128 22.74 4.84 -20.74
CA LYS A 128 23.29 4.63 -22.10
C LYS A 128 24.14 3.36 -22.31
N ARG A 129 24.42 2.54 -21.29
CA ARG A 129 25.38 1.42 -21.40
C ARG A 129 24.82 0.05 -21.04
N VAL A 130 23.75 -0.04 -20.24
CA VAL A 130 23.21 -1.34 -19.81
C VAL A 130 21.77 -1.49 -20.28
N PRO A 131 21.46 -2.48 -21.15
CA PRO A 131 20.09 -2.80 -21.50
C PRO A 131 19.44 -3.53 -20.32
N LEU A 132 18.56 -2.83 -19.60
CA LEU A 132 17.77 -3.41 -18.53
C LEU A 132 16.40 -3.85 -19.07
N PRO A 133 15.85 -4.98 -18.60
CA PRO A 133 14.50 -5.41 -18.97
C PRO A 133 13.45 -4.34 -18.64
N ALA A 134 12.54 -4.07 -19.58
CA ALA A 134 11.50 -3.05 -19.39
C ALA A 134 10.54 -3.39 -18.23
N TYR A 135 10.33 -4.69 -17.95
CA TYR A 135 9.40 -5.14 -16.91
C TYR A 135 9.78 -4.66 -15.51
N LEU A 136 11.09 -4.49 -15.23
CA LEU A 136 11.59 -4.03 -13.93
C LEU A 136 11.12 -2.61 -13.59
N PHE A 137 10.80 -1.79 -14.59
CA PHE A 137 10.29 -0.43 -14.39
C PHE A 137 8.77 -0.34 -14.54
N SER A 138 8.10 -1.43 -14.93
CA SER A 138 6.65 -1.43 -15.14
C SER A 138 5.86 -1.51 -13.84
N SER A 139 6.39 -2.20 -12.82
CA SER A 139 5.76 -2.28 -11.50
C SER A 139 6.81 -2.13 -10.40
N ARG A 140 6.45 -1.40 -9.34
CA ARG A 140 7.33 -1.22 -8.17
C ARG A 140 7.61 -2.54 -7.46
N GLN A 141 6.64 -3.44 -7.47
CA GLN A 141 6.74 -4.76 -6.87
C GLN A 141 7.86 -5.61 -7.51
N GLU A 142 7.86 -5.73 -8.84
CA GLU A 142 8.88 -6.53 -9.54
C GLU A 142 10.29 -5.98 -9.32
N PHE A 143 10.42 -4.65 -9.18
CA PHE A 143 11.68 -4.02 -8.81
C PHE A 143 12.13 -4.40 -7.40
N VAL A 144 11.24 -4.30 -6.41
CA VAL A 144 11.55 -4.64 -5.00
C VAL A 144 11.89 -6.14 -4.86
N GLU A 145 11.15 -7.02 -5.53
CA GLU A 145 11.41 -8.46 -5.58
C GLU A 145 12.78 -8.78 -6.20
N PHE A 146 13.15 -8.07 -7.27
CA PHE A 146 14.46 -8.22 -7.89
C PHE A 146 15.60 -7.77 -6.98
N VAL A 147 15.45 -6.62 -6.32
CA VAL A 147 16.43 -6.11 -5.34
C VAL A 147 16.54 -7.07 -4.15
N LEU A 148 15.42 -7.61 -3.67
CA LEU A 148 15.41 -8.63 -2.63
C LEU A 148 16.18 -9.88 -3.06
N ALA A 149 15.96 -10.37 -4.29
CA ALA A 149 16.70 -11.52 -4.83
C ALA A 149 18.22 -11.27 -4.87
N LEU A 150 18.66 -10.06 -5.25
CA LEU A 150 20.07 -9.67 -5.24
C LEU A 150 20.67 -9.73 -3.83
N PHE A 151 19.96 -9.19 -2.83
CA PHE A 151 20.45 -9.22 -1.44
C PHE A 151 20.42 -10.64 -0.85
N LEU A 152 19.43 -11.46 -1.18
CA LEU A 152 19.41 -12.87 -0.77
C LEU A 152 20.56 -13.67 -1.40
N MET A 153 20.91 -13.39 -2.66
CA MET A 153 22.11 -13.96 -3.29
C MET A 153 23.40 -13.50 -2.60
N CYS A 154 23.47 -12.23 -2.20
CA CYS A 154 24.59 -11.70 -1.44
C CYS A 154 24.71 -12.39 -0.07
N MET A 155 23.60 -12.55 0.65
CA MET A 155 23.54 -13.29 1.91
C MET A 155 24.00 -14.74 1.74
N LEU A 156 23.51 -15.44 0.72
CA LEU A 156 23.94 -16.82 0.42
C LEU A 156 25.45 -16.90 0.16
N ALA A 157 26.02 -15.94 -0.56
CA ALA A 157 27.46 -15.89 -0.84
C ALA A 157 28.32 -15.62 0.42
N MET A 158 27.76 -14.93 1.41
CA MET A 158 28.39 -14.63 2.70
C MET A 158 27.99 -15.62 3.81
N GLU A 159 27.28 -16.70 3.47
CA GLU A 159 26.72 -17.61 4.45
C GLU A 159 27.83 -18.28 5.29
N PRO A 160 27.92 -18.01 6.60
CA PRO A 160 29.05 -18.45 7.41
C PRO A 160 29.15 -19.99 7.47
N PHE A 161 28.01 -20.69 7.44
CA PHE A 161 27.96 -22.16 7.43
C PHE A 161 28.66 -22.78 6.22
N LEU A 162 28.43 -22.24 5.00
CA LEU A 162 29.04 -22.77 3.77
C LEU A 162 30.56 -22.58 3.77
N HIS A 163 31.04 -21.47 4.30
CA HIS A 163 32.47 -21.18 4.38
C HIS A 163 33.17 -21.98 5.48
N CYS A 164 32.51 -22.21 6.61
CA CYS A 164 33.06 -22.99 7.71
C CYS A 164 33.12 -24.50 7.44
N LEU A 165 32.17 -25.05 6.67
CA LEU A 165 32.19 -26.45 6.22
C LEU A 165 33.45 -26.82 5.41
N ASN A 166 34.08 -25.84 4.77
CA ASN A 166 35.28 -26.07 3.96
C ASN A 166 36.57 -26.19 4.80
N VAL A 167 36.53 -25.80 6.09
CA VAL A 167 37.72 -25.63 6.93
C VAL A 167 37.74 -26.57 8.13
N ASP A 168 36.57 -26.87 8.73
CA ASP A 168 36.49 -27.73 9.92
C ASP A 168 35.34 -28.73 9.79
N ASP A 169 35.59 -29.99 10.18
CA ASP A 169 34.58 -31.08 10.18
C ASP A 169 33.52 -30.87 11.28
N ARG A 170 33.65 -29.81 12.09
CA ARG A 170 32.60 -29.38 13.00
C ARG A 170 31.52 -28.67 12.18
N TRP A 171 30.51 -29.43 11.79
CA TRP A 171 29.31 -29.05 11.02
C TRP A 171 28.54 -27.82 11.53
N VAL A 172 28.97 -27.18 12.62
CA VAL A 172 28.16 -26.23 13.36
C VAL A 172 29.05 -25.24 14.15
N THR A 173 29.81 -24.37 13.48
CA THR A 173 30.44 -23.21 14.15
C THR A 173 30.17 -21.91 13.37
N ASN A 174 29.80 -20.83 14.08
CA ASN A 174 29.54 -19.52 13.47
C ASN A 174 30.84 -18.76 13.18
N CYS A 175 31.92 -19.10 13.89
CA CYS A 175 33.26 -18.62 13.61
C CYS A 175 34.22 -19.80 13.73
N CYS A 176 34.95 -20.04 12.64
CA CYS A 176 35.97 -21.07 12.57
C CYS A 176 37.27 -20.55 13.20
N GLU A 177 38.02 -21.44 13.87
CA GLU A 177 39.18 -21.13 14.72
C GLU A 177 40.36 -20.44 14.00
N HIS A 178 40.32 -20.30 12.67
CA HIS A 178 41.45 -19.87 11.83
C HIS A 178 41.25 -18.56 11.03
N GLY A 179 40.41 -17.61 11.47
CA GLY A 179 40.53 -16.24 10.94
C GLY A 179 39.52 -15.23 11.43
N GLU A 180 40.03 -14.06 11.88
CA GLU A 180 39.26 -12.83 12.11
C GLU A 180 38.36 -12.48 10.91
N PHE A 181 38.79 -12.84 9.69
CA PHE A 181 38.02 -12.68 8.46
C PHE A 181 36.64 -13.35 8.52
N TYR A 182 36.55 -14.60 9.01
CA TYR A 182 35.29 -15.35 9.05
C TYR A 182 34.35 -14.84 10.15
N CYS A 183 34.89 -14.41 11.30
CA CYS A 183 34.11 -13.71 12.32
C CYS A 183 33.55 -12.38 11.77
N SER A 184 34.37 -11.60 11.03
CA SER A 184 33.90 -10.35 10.39
C SER A 184 32.85 -10.58 9.30
N LEU A 185 32.86 -11.76 8.67
CA LEU A 185 31.87 -12.13 7.66
C LEU A 185 30.48 -12.30 8.29
N SER A 186 30.40 -12.88 9.49
CA SER A 186 29.14 -13.00 10.24
C SER A 186 28.55 -11.63 10.58
N ASP A 187 29.39 -10.69 11.06
CA ASP A 187 28.93 -9.33 11.36
C ASP A 187 28.40 -8.61 10.12
N ASN A 188 29.06 -8.80 8.97
CA ASN A 188 28.62 -8.22 7.70
C ASN A 188 27.33 -8.88 7.18
N TYR A 189 27.19 -10.19 7.35
CA TYR A 189 25.96 -10.91 7.05
C TYR A 189 24.79 -10.35 7.84
N ASP A 190 24.95 -10.16 9.16
CA ASP A 190 23.89 -9.63 10.03
C ASP A 190 23.51 -8.20 9.63
N ARG A 191 24.48 -7.34 9.32
CA ARG A 191 24.21 -5.98 8.81
C ARG A 191 23.44 -6.01 7.50
N ILE A 192 23.84 -6.85 6.56
CA ILE A 192 23.21 -6.93 5.23
C ILE A 192 21.80 -7.53 5.33
N SER A 193 21.57 -8.48 6.25
CA SER A 193 20.28 -9.15 6.46
C SER A 193 19.14 -8.19 6.85
N THR A 194 19.47 -7.04 7.43
CA THR A 194 18.49 -6.00 7.77
C THR A 194 17.76 -5.45 6.55
N ILE A 195 18.42 -5.43 5.38
CA ILE A 195 17.85 -4.88 4.15
C ILE A 195 16.77 -5.82 3.59
N PRO A 196 17.02 -7.14 3.35
CA PRO A 196 15.97 -8.09 3.02
C PRO A 196 14.80 -8.10 3.99
N MET A 197 15.06 -7.98 5.30
CA MET A 197 13.98 -7.88 6.30
C MET A 197 13.03 -6.72 5.97
N LEU A 198 13.59 -5.52 5.76
CA LEU A 198 12.80 -4.35 5.40
C LEU A 198 12.08 -4.54 4.05
N LEU A 199 12.75 -5.11 3.05
CA LEU A 199 12.16 -5.36 1.73
C LEU A 199 10.99 -6.35 1.80
N TYR A 200 11.08 -7.41 2.62
CA TYR A 200 9.94 -8.29 2.86
C TYR A 200 8.76 -7.54 3.48
N PHE A 201 8.98 -6.65 4.45
CA PHE A 201 7.89 -5.84 5.00
C PHE A 201 7.30 -4.87 3.97
N VAL A 202 8.12 -4.32 3.08
CA VAL A 202 7.64 -3.50 1.96
C VAL A 202 6.78 -4.33 1.01
N LEU A 203 7.18 -5.56 0.68
CA LEU A 203 6.36 -6.48 -0.13
C LEU A 203 5.09 -6.94 0.60
N ALA A 204 5.13 -7.05 1.93
CA ALA A 204 3.96 -7.34 2.75
C ALA A 204 2.90 -6.22 2.68
N ALA A 205 3.30 -5.00 2.31
CA ALA A 205 2.36 -3.91 2.07
C ALA A 205 1.37 -4.23 0.93
N ASP A 206 1.63 -5.17 0.04
CA ASP A 206 0.65 -5.63 -0.95
C ASP A 206 -0.63 -6.22 -0.31
N LEU A 207 -0.56 -6.70 0.93
CA LEU A 207 -1.71 -7.20 1.69
C LEU A 207 -2.75 -6.10 1.94
N ILE A 208 -2.37 -4.83 1.83
CA ILE A 208 -3.26 -3.68 1.89
C ILE A 208 -4.39 -3.80 0.86
N HIS A 209 -4.16 -4.43 -0.30
CA HIS A 209 -5.19 -4.65 -1.32
C HIS A 209 -6.33 -5.60 -0.90
N LEU A 210 -6.20 -6.29 0.23
CA LEU A 210 -7.29 -7.07 0.84
C LEU A 210 -8.48 -6.19 1.22
N ASN A 211 -8.23 -4.94 1.59
CA ASN A 211 -9.26 -3.97 1.92
C ASN A 211 -9.14 -2.74 0.99
N ILE A 212 -10.24 -2.41 0.30
CA ILE A 212 -10.25 -1.27 -0.61
C ILE A 212 -9.93 0.06 0.08
N HIS A 213 -10.35 0.24 1.34
CA HIS A 213 -10.08 1.45 2.10
C HIS A 213 -8.59 1.57 2.42
N LEU A 214 -7.95 0.50 2.85
CA LEU A 214 -6.50 0.48 3.06
C LEU A 214 -5.75 0.72 1.75
N SER A 215 -6.21 0.10 0.65
CA SER A 215 -5.62 0.31 -0.69
C SER A 215 -5.73 1.76 -1.13
N SER A 216 -6.88 2.40 -0.94
CA SER A 216 -7.07 3.81 -1.24
C SER A 216 -6.14 4.69 -0.40
N PHE A 217 -5.96 4.36 0.89
CA PHE A 217 -5.02 5.08 1.75
C PHE A 217 -3.58 4.96 1.27
N ALA A 218 -3.13 3.78 0.84
CA ALA A 218 -1.79 3.61 0.27
C ALA A 218 -1.56 4.41 -1.02
N VAL A 219 -2.59 4.50 -1.88
CA VAL A 219 -2.55 5.33 -3.09
C VAL A 219 -2.46 6.82 -2.70
N ILE A 220 -3.20 7.26 -1.69
CA ILE A 220 -3.11 8.64 -1.18
C ILE A 220 -1.72 8.93 -0.64
N CYS A 221 -1.15 8.06 0.21
CA CYS A 221 0.22 8.21 0.71
C CYS A 221 1.26 8.31 -0.41
N THR A 222 1.08 7.53 -1.47
CA THR A 222 1.97 7.59 -2.64
C THR A 222 1.82 8.89 -3.43
N SER A 223 0.59 9.40 -3.54
CA SER A 223 0.29 10.62 -4.30
C SER A 223 0.75 11.87 -3.56
N LEU A 224 0.58 11.90 -2.23
CA LEU A 224 1.02 12.99 -1.36
C LEU A 224 2.52 12.94 -1.03
N TRP A 225 3.24 11.92 -1.47
CA TRP A 225 4.65 11.73 -1.14
C TRP A 225 5.51 12.94 -1.53
N TRP A 226 5.23 13.55 -2.68
CA TRP A 226 6.01 14.71 -3.13
C TRP A 226 5.75 15.96 -2.29
N GLU A 227 4.49 16.21 -1.90
CA GLU A 227 4.14 17.31 -0.99
C GLU A 227 4.82 17.13 0.36
N PHE A 228 4.82 15.90 0.89
CA PHE A 228 5.50 15.55 2.13
C PHE A 228 7.02 15.78 2.03
N VAL A 229 7.66 15.37 0.93
CA VAL A 229 9.10 15.57 0.71
C VAL A 229 9.47 17.06 0.63
N LEU A 230 8.68 17.86 -0.09
CA LEU A 230 8.89 19.31 -0.15
C LEU A 230 8.78 19.95 1.23
N TYR A 231 7.79 19.52 2.00
CA TYR A 231 7.58 20.00 3.36
C TYR A 231 8.73 19.59 4.29
N LEU A 232 9.19 18.34 4.22
CA LEU A 232 10.37 17.86 4.95
C LEU A 232 11.64 18.65 4.54
N GLY A 233 11.74 19.04 3.27
CA GLY A 233 12.77 19.97 2.77
C GLY A 233 12.70 21.34 3.46
N ALA A 234 11.51 21.91 3.63
CA ALA A 234 11.32 23.18 4.34
C ALA A 234 11.65 23.05 5.84
N LEU A 235 11.23 21.96 6.49
CA LEU A 235 11.56 21.66 7.89
C LEU A 235 13.08 21.55 8.10
N THR A 236 13.75 20.76 7.26
CA THR A 236 15.21 20.57 7.34
C THR A 236 15.95 21.87 7.06
N PHE A 237 15.51 22.67 6.07
CA PHE A 237 16.03 24.01 5.83
C PHE A 237 15.89 24.93 7.06
N LEU A 238 14.73 24.95 7.70
CA LEU A 238 14.55 25.76 8.90
C LEU A 238 15.44 25.28 10.06
N ALA A 239 15.45 23.98 10.34
CA ALA A 239 16.26 23.40 11.40
C ALA A 239 17.76 23.65 11.16
N THR A 240 18.24 23.52 9.92
CA THR A 240 19.63 23.83 9.56
C THR A 240 19.95 25.32 9.70
N ALA A 241 19.03 26.21 9.32
CA ALA A 241 19.21 27.65 9.50
C ALA A 241 19.33 28.03 10.98
N PHE A 242 18.41 27.56 11.83
CA PHE A 242 18.47 27.81 13.28
C PHE A 242 19.69 27.16 13.94
N ALA A 243 20.04 25.92 13.56
CA ALA A 243 21.25 25.26 14.05
C ALA A 243 22.51 26.06 13.71
N SER A 244 22.59 26.61 12.49
CA SER A 244 23.72 27.45 12.08
C SER A 244 23.79 28.76 12.85
N ALA A 245 22.64 29.40 13.11
CA ALA A 245 22.58 30.63 13.90
C ALA A 245 23.00 30.40 15.35
N ILE A 246 22.54 29.30 15.97
CA ILE A 246 22.89 28.93 17.34
C ILE A 246 24.36 28.55 17.47
N ALA A 247 24.91 27.80 16.50
CA ALA A 247 26.33 27.41 16.51
C ALA A 247 27.28 28.62 16.38
N CYS A 248 26.80 29.76 15.85
CA CYS A 248 27.57 31.01 15.79
C CYS A 248 27.52 31.83 17.09
N LEU A 249 26.70 31.45 18.07
CA LEU A 249 26.67 32.14 19.35
C LEU A 249 28.02 31.98 20.07
N PRO A 250 28.52 33.03 20.74
CA PRO A 250 29.74 32.93 21.53
C PRO A 250 29.52 31.88 22.62
N GLN A 251 30.44 30.91 22.70
CA GLN A 251 30.40 29.83 23.67
C GLN A 251 30.94 30.37 25.00
N THR A 252 30.05 30.84 25.87
CA THR A 252 30.41 31.50 27.14
C THR A 252 29.84 30.70 28.30
N GLY A 253 30.48 29.57 28.61
CA GLY A 253 30.06 28.68 29.69
C GLY A 253 31.21 27.82 30.21
N ALA A 254 30.99 27.14 31.34
CA ALA A 254 31.89 26.09 31.81
C ALA A 254 31.89 24.89 30.84
N ASP A 255 32.92 24.04 30.91
CA ASP A 255 33.10 22.89 30.01
C ASP A 255 31.89 21.91 30.01
N ASP A 256 31.07 21.92 31.07
CA ASP A 256 29.85 21.10 31.20
C ASP A 256 28.53 21.85 30.87
N SER A 257 28.61 23.06 30.30
CA SER A 257 27.42 23.83 29.93
C SER A 257 26.63 23.18 28.79
N VAL A 258 25.30 23.34 28.81
CA VAL A 258 24.42 22.83 27.75
C VAL A 258 24.79 23.38 26.37
N GLN A 259 25.26 24.62 26.31
CA GLN A 259 25.71 25.24 25.07
C GLN A 259 26.86 24.44 24.44
N LEU A 260 27.84 24.03 25.25
CA LEU A 260 29.00 23.26 24.79
C LEU A 260 28.66 21.78 24.51
N ARG A 261 27.73 21.18 25.28
CA ARG A 261 27.32 19.79 25.09
C ARG A 261 26.44 19.60 23.85
N ASP A 262 25.41 20.43 23.71
CA ASP A 262 24.31 20.20 22.78
C ASP A 262 24.36 21.13 21.55
N PHE A 263 25.03 22.28 21.66
CA PHE A 263 25.00 23.36 20.66
C PHE A 263 26.38 23.85 20.19
N TYR A 264 27.45 23.09 20.49
CA TYR A 264 28.82 23.49 20.18
C TYR A 264 29.12 23.52 18.67
N ASN A 265 28.66 22.51 17.93
CA ASN A 265 28.88 22.43 16.50
C ASN A 265 27.55 22.34 15.74
N TRP A 266 27.59 22.66 14.45
CA TRP A 266 26.39 22.66 13.61
C TRP A 266 25.64 21.31 13.62
N PRO A 267 26.31 20.14 13.51
CA PRO A 267 25.62 18.84 13.59
C PRO A 267 24.94 18.57 14.94
N SER A 268 25.61 18.88 16.05
CA SER A 268 25.05 18.67 17.39
C SER A 268 23.86 19.61 17.61
N ALA A 269 23.99 20.89 17.24
CA ALA A 269 22.91 21.86 17.31
C ALA A 269 21.70 21.42 16.46
N PHE A 270 21.94 20.91 15.24
CA PHE A 270 20.88 20.38 14.38
C PHE A 270 20.18 19.17 14.99
N GLN A 271 20.93 18.20 15.52
CA GLN A 271 20.37 17.03 16.18
C GLN A 271 19.57 17.40 17.43
N SER A 272 20.10 18.31 18.25
CA SER A 272 19.43 18.82 19.45
C SER A 272 18.12 19.52 19.09
N LEU A 273 18.13 20.44 18.11
CA LEU A 273 16.91 21.09 17.62
C LEU A 273 15.90 20.10 17.04
N LEU A 274 16.34 19.10 16.28
CA LEU A 274 15.45 18.07 15.74
C LEU A 274 14.82 17.23 16.86
N SER A 275 15.61 16.88 17.88
CA SER A 275 15.09 16.18 19.05
C SER A 275 14.09 17.02 19.85
N MET A 276 14.29 18.34 19.93
CA MET A 276 13.30 19.27 20.51
C MET A 276 12.02 19.32 19.68
N ALA A 277 12.15 19.46 18.36
CA ALA A 277 11.07 19.49 17.38
C ALA A 277 10.21 18.22 17.37
N LEU A 278 10.80 17.07 17.69
CA LEU A 278 10.11 15.78 17.83
C LEU A 278 9.68 15.47 19.27
N SER A 279 9.86 16.42 20.20
CA SER A 279 9.55 16.25 21.62
C SER A 279 10.30 15.07 22.29
N MET A 280 11.48 14.73 21.77
CA MET A 280 12.38 13.69 22.30
C MET A 280 13.51 14.26 23.17
N TYR A 281 13.67 15.58 23.20
CA TYR A 281 14.69 16.24 24.03
C TYR A 281 14.31 16.16 25.52
N GLY A 282 15.26 15.77 26.37
CA GLY A 282 15.01 15.49 27.79
C GLY A 282 14.54 16.72 28.59
N GLY A 283 13.59 16.52 29.51
CA GLY A 283 13.04 17.58 30.36
C GLY A 283 14.11 18.32 31.18
N ASN A 284 15.04 17.58 31.78
CA ASN A 284 16.14 18.15 32.58
C ASN A 284 16.99 19.14 31.77
N ASN A 285 17.19 18.86 30.47
CA ASN A 285 17.97 19.74 29.61
C ASN A 285 17.26 21.07 29.36
N TYR A 286 15.92 21.10 29.32
CA TYR A 286 15.17 22.35 29.24
C TYR A 286 15.30 23.20 30.52
N GLU A 287 15.37 22.57 31.69
CA GLU A 287 15.59 23.27 32.97
C GLU A 287 17.00 23.87 33.04
N GLU A 288 18.01 23.13 32.57
CA GLU A 288 19.39 23.63 32.42
C GLU A 288 19.45 24.84 31.47
N ILE A 289 18.73 24.79 30.34
CA ILE A 289 18.64 25.93 29.41
C ILE A 289 17.91 27.11 30.05
N ALA A 290 16.84 26.86 30.81
CA ALA A 290 16.07 27.91 31.47
C ALA A 290 16.87 28.63 32.56
N THR A 291 17.76 27.92 33.25
CA THR A 291 18.62 28.45 34.31
C THR A 291 19.91 29.08 33.81
N ALA A 292 20.36 28.77 32.58
CA ALA A 292 21.57 29.35 31.99
C ALA A 292 21.49 30.88 31.80
N ASP A 293 22.59 31.62 31.97
CA ASP A 293 22.62 33.09 31.83
C ASP A 293 22.58 33.57 30.36
N GLU A 294 22.64 32.65 29.40
CA GLU A 294 22.67 32.93 27.97
C GLU A 294 21.28 33.29 27.41
N VAL A 295 20.92 34.56 27.58
CA VAL A 295 19.71 35.15 27.00
C VAL A 295 19.52 34.87 25.49
N PRO A 296 20.54 34.98 24.60
CA PRO A 296 20.31 34.78 23.17
C PRO A 296 19.94 33.33 22.82
N LEU A 297 20.54 32.34 23.49
CA LEU A 297 20.24 30.92 23.25
C LEU A 297 18.76 30.62 23.54
N LYS A 298 18.25 31.11 24.68
CA LYS A 298 16.84 30.96 25.07
C LYS A 298 15.91 31.52 24.00
N TRP A 299 16.19 32.74 23.51
CA TRP A 299 15.36 33.37 22.49
C TRP A 299 15.35 32.59 21.17
N TRP A 300 16.50 32.11 20.72
CA TRP A 300 16.57 31.29 19.50
C TRP A 300 15.82 29.98 19.62
N ILE A 301 15.91 29.30 20.76
CA ILE A 301 15.18 28.04 21.01
C ILE A 301 13.68 28.30 21.10
N MET A 302 13.24 29.35 21.81
CA MET A 302 11.82 29.72 21.86
C MET A 302 11.28 30.10 20.48
N ALA A 303 12.04 30.88 19.71
CA ALA A 303 11.67 31.25 18.34
C ALA A 303 11.58 30.02 17.43
N PHE A 304 12.54 29.09 17.54
CA PHE A 304 12.50 27.82 16.81
C PHE A 304 11.26 27.02 17.18
N GLY A 305 10.98 26.82 18.48
CA GLY A 305 9.82 26.09 18.95
C GLY A 305 8.49 26.71 18.50
N ALA A 306 8.38 28.03 18.52
CA ALA A 306 7.21 28.75 18.02
C ALA A 306 7.03 28.56 16.50
N CYS A 307 8.09 28.78 15.71
CA CYS A 307 8.06 28.58 14.26
C CYS A 307 7.75 27.11 13.89
N TRP A 308 8.33 26.15 14.60
CA TRP A 308 8.18 24.73 14.32
C TRP A 308 6.79 24.20 14.73
N HIS A 309 6.42 24.32 16.01
CA HIS A 309 5.22 23.69 16.54
C HIS A 309 3.95 24.50 16.27
N ILE A 310 4.00 25.83 16.41
CA ILE A 310 2.80 26.67 16.29
C ILE A 310 2.50 26.95 14.81
N PHE A 311 3.52 27.28 14.02
CA PHE A 311 3.32 27.66 12.63
C PHE A 311 3.42 26.48 11.68
N LEU A 312 4.59 25.87 11.56
CA LEU A 312 4.86 24.88 10.53
C LEU A 312 4.03 23.60 10.71
N MET A 313 4.07 22.94 11.88
CA MET A 313 3.34 21.68 12.08
C MET A 313 1.82 21.83 11.87
N ASN A 314 1.23 22.94 12.30
CA ASN A 314 -0.19 23.22 12.07
C ASN A 314 -0.49 23.49 10.58
N LEU A 315 0.38 24.22 9.89
CA LEU A 315 0.27 24.44 8.46
C LEU A 315 0.36 23.12 7.67
N MET A 316 1.27 22.22 8.06
CA MET A 316 1.40 20.88 7.46
C MET A 316 0.11 20.09 7.56
N VAL A 317 -0.47 20.01 8.77
CA VAL A 317 -1.70 19.25 8.99
C VAL A 317 -2.84 19.86 8.19
N ALA A 318 -2.97 21.19 8.17
CA ALA A 318 -3.99 21.87 7.39
C ALA A 318 -3.87 21.56 5.88
N GLN A 319 -2.66 21.67 5.33
CA GLN A 319 -2.40 21.38 3.92
C GLN A 319 -2.64 19.91 3.58
N LEU A 320 -2.15 18.98 4.40
CA LEU A 320 -2.36 17.54 4.19
C LEU A 320 -3.84 17.17 4.27
N CYS A 321 -4.62 17.76 5.18
CA CYS A 321 -6.06 17.51 5.28
C CYS A 321 -6.81 17.98 4.03
N GLU A 322 -6.44 19.14 3.48
CA GLU A 322 -7.09 19.67 2.28
C GLU A 322 -6.71 18.87 1.03
N SER A 323 -5.41 18.58 0.84
CA SER A 323 -4.94 17.73 -0.26
C SER A 323 -5.56 16.32 -0.18
N TYR A 324 -5.69 15.76 1.03
CA TYR A 324 -6.35 14.47 1.25
C TYR A 324 -7.79 14.48 0.73
N ARG A 325 -8.58 15.50 1.08
CA ARG A 325 -9.97 15.62 0.64
C ARG A 325 -10.08 15.75 -0.88
N GLY A 326 -9.20 16.53 -1.50
CA GLY A 326 -9.17 16.72 -2.94
C GLY A 326 -8.87 15.43 -3.72
N ILE A 327 -7.96 14.60 -3.21
CA ILE A 327 -7.46 13.42 -3.93
C ILE A 327 -8.23 12.14 -3.58
N PHE A 328 -8.98 12.12 -2.47
CA PHE A 328 -9.62 10.89 -1.95
C PHE A 328 -10.46 10.14 -3.00
N ARG A 329 -11.26 10.85 -3.80
CA ARG A 329 -12.14 10.22 -4.80
C ARG A 329 -11.33 9.55 -5.91
N ASP A 330 -10.33 10.24 -6.43
CA ASP A 330 -9.47 9.73 -7.50
C ASP A 330 -8.63 8.55 -6.99
N ALA A 331 -8.10 8.65 -5.77
CA ALA A 331 -7.35 7.57 -5.13
C ALA A 331 -8.21 6.32 -4.89
N MET A 332 -9.49 6.50 -4.53
CA MET A 332 -10.44 5.40 -4.43
C MET A 332 -10.63 4.71 -5.79
N GLY A 333 -10.82 5.47 -6.87
CA GLY A 333 -10.94 4.92 -8.22
C GLY A 333 -9.69 4.18 -8.70
N HIS A 334 -8.51 4.70 -8.39
CA HIS A 334 -7.25 3.99 -8.66
C HIS A 334 -7.11 2.71 -7.84
N ALA A 335 -7.52 2.71 -6.57
CA ALA A 335 -7.54 1.50 -5.76
C ALA A 335 -8.49 0.43 -6.35
N TRP A 336 -9.63 0.86 -6.91
CA TRP A 336 -10.54 -0.03 -7.64
C TRP A 336 -9.91 -0.59 -8.91
N LEU A 337 -9.20 0.23 -9.69
CA LEU A 337 -8.47 -0.23 -10.87
C LEU A 337 -7.44 -1.31 -10.49
N THR A 338 -6.62 -1.05 -9.48
CA THR A 338 -5.64 -2.04 -9.00
C THR A 338 -6.31 -3.33 -8.55
N ARG A 339 -7.40 -3.23 -7.77
CA ARG A 339 -8.17 -4.42 -7.37
C ARG A 339 -8.79 -5.15 -8.56
N GLY A 340 -9.30 -4.42 -9.55
CA GLY A 340 -9.83 -4.99 -10.80
C GLY A 340 -8.77 -5.78 -11.56
N THR A 341 -7.57 -5.23 -11.70
CA THR A 341 -6.43 -5.94 -12.30
C THR A 341 -6.07 -7.20 -11.50
N LEU A 342 -6.01 -7.12 -10.17
CA LEU A 342 -5.73 -8.28 -9.31
C LEU A 342 -6.80 -9.37 -9.46
N ILE A 343 -8.08 -8.99 -9.49
CA ILE A 343 -9.20 -9.91 -9.71
C ILE A 343 -9.04 -10.61 -11.06
N LEU A 344 -8.96 -9.85 -12.14
CA LEU A 344 -9.06 -10.37 -13.50
C LEU A 344 -7.79 -11.10 -13.95
N GLU A 345 -6.61 -10.61 -13.58
CA GLU A 345 -5.34 -11.15 -14.07
C GLU A 345 -4.70 -12.16 -13.12
N THR A 346 -4.93 -12.04 -11.81
CA THR A 346 -4.29 -12.92 -10.82
C THR A 346 -5.25 -13.95 -10.23
N ALA A 347 -6.42 -13.52 -9.75
CA ALA A 347 -7.31 -14.41 -9.00
C ALA A 347 -8.23 -15.25 -9.91
N MET A 348 -8.80 -14.66 -10.96
CA MET A 348 -9.73 -15.34 -11.87
C MET A 348 -9.12 -16.58 -12.56
N PRO A 349 -7.86 -16.56 -13.07
CA PRO A 349 -7.25 -17.73 -13.68
C PRO A 349 -7.07 -18.93 -12.73
N LEU A 350 -7.06 -18.69 -11.41
CA LEU A 350 -6.93 -19.74 -10.40
C LEU A 350 -8.27 -20.42 -10.08
N ILE A 351 -9.38 -19.87 -10.57
CA ILE A 351 -10.72 -20.38 -10.30
C ILE A 351 -11.07 -21.48 -11.30
N SER A 352 -11.53 -22.63 -10.78
CA SER A 352 -11.99 -23.72 -11.63
C SER A 352 -13.31 -23.40 -12.33
N ALA A 353 -13.48 -23.90 -13.56
CA ALA A 353 -14.71 -23.73 -14.34
C ALA A 353 -15.96 -24.24 -13.60
N LYS A 354 -15.83 -25.31 -12.79
CA LYS A 354 -16.92 -25.84 -11.96
C LYS A 354 -17.38 -24.82 -10.91
N ARG A 355 -16.43 -24.15 -10.25
CA ARG A 355 -16.73 -23.14 -9.22
C ARG A 355 -17.32 -21.88 -9.84
N TRP A 356 -16.81 -21.48 -11.01
CA TRP A 356 -17.40 -20.39 -11.80
C TRP A 356 -18.86 -20.68 -12.17
N LYS A 357 -19.13 -21.86 -12.75
CA LYS A 357 -20.50 -22.24 -13.13
C LYS A 357 -21.44 -22.24 -11.93
N ALA A 358 -21.04 -22.86 -10.81
CA ALA A 358 -21.85 -22.87 -9.60
C ALA A 358 -22.13 -21.46 -9.05
N PHE A 359 -21.16 -20.53 -9.18
CA PHE A 359 -21.35 -19.13 -8.80
C PHE A 359 -22.35 -18.42 -9.71
N VAL A 360 -22.26 -18.61 -11.03
CA VAL A 360 -23.21 -18.02 -11.98
C VAL A 360 -24.62 -18.56 -11.78
N ASP A 361 -24.75 -19.88 -11.55
CA ASP A 361 -26.03 -20.54 -11.29
C ASP A 361 -26.67 -20.00 -9.98
N ASP A 362 -25.89 -19.74 -8.93
CA ASP A 362 -26.35 -19.17 -7.65
C ASP A 362 -26.83 -17.71 -7.73
N LEU A 363 -26.47 -16.99 -8.80
CA LEU A 363 -26.92 -15.60 -9.01
C LEU A 363 -28.31 -15.51 -9.65
N HIS A 364 -28.87 -16.62 -10.13
CA HIS A 364 -30.20 -16.68 -10.75
C HIS A 364 -30.41 -15.61 -11.84
N LEU A 365 -29.39 -15.31 -12.64
CA LEU A 365 -29.41 -14.22 -13.63
C LEU A 365 -30.45 -14.40 -14.74
N GLU A 366 -30.95 -15.62 -14.94
CA GLU A 366 -32.00 -15.94 -15.92
C GLU A 366 -33.41 -15.64 -15.40
N GLU A 367 -33.57 -15.52 -14.09
CA GLU A 367 -34.85 -15.22 -13.46
C GLU A 367 -35.13 -13.71 -13.55
N PRO A 368 -36.38 -13.31 -13.83
CA PRO A 368 -36.74 -11.90 -13.84
C PRO A 368 -36.62 -11.31 -12.43
N CYS A 369 -35.90 -10.20 -12.33
CA CYS A 369 -35.68 -9.52 -11.05
C CYS A 369 -36.86 -8.59 -10.75
N GLU A 370 -37.58 -8.82 -9.67
CA GLU A 370 -38.70 -7.96 -9.26
C GLU A 370 -38.26 -6.51 -9.00
N LEU A 371 -38.95 -5.54 -9.60
CA LEU A 371 -38.71 -4.10 -9.43
C LEU A 371 -39.27 -3.61 -8.09
N ASP A 372 -40.55 -3.89 -7.83
CA ASP A 372 -41.25 -3.66 -6.56
C ASP A 372 -42.17 -4.84 -6.25
N GLU A 373 -42.85 -4.80 -5.09
CA GLU A 373 -43.85 -5.81 -4.68
C GLU A 373 -44.92 -6.01 -5.78
N GLY A 374 -44.85 -7.16 -6.45
CA GLY A 374 -45.79 -7.57 -7.51
C GLY A 374 -45.43 -7.12 -8.93
N ASP A 375 -44.29 -6.47 -9.15
CA ASP A 375 -43.85 -5.96 -10.46
C ASP A 375 -42.63 -6.75 -10.97
N VAL A 376 -42.80 -7.41 -12.11
CA VAL A 376 -41.79 -8.30 -12.71
C VAL A 376 -40.84 -7.46 -13.56
N GLY A 377 -39.58 -7.34 -13.15
CA GLY A 377 -38.57 -6.61 -13.89
C GLY A 377 -37.81 -7.44 -14.92
N PRO A 378 -36.81 -6.80 -15.57
CA PRO A 378 -35.91 -7.46 -16.50
C PRO A 378 -35.13 -8.60 -15.85
N ARG A 379 -34.71 -9.56 -16.67
CA ARG A 379 -33.72 -10.58 -16.29
C ARG A 379 -32.33 -9.96 -16.12
N SER A 380 -31.37 -10.74 -15.65
CA SER A 380 -29.97 -10.33 -15.47
C SER A 380 -29.73 -9.31 -14.35
N GLY A 381 -30.72 -9.11 -13.47
CA GLY A 381 -30.65 -8.25 -12.30
C GLY A 381 -30.32 -9.02 -11.03
N VAL A 382 -29.50 -8.43 -10.15
CA VAL A 382 -29.30 -8.93 -8.78
C VAL A 382 -29.96 -7.94 -7.81
N PRO A 383 -30.96 -8.38 -7.02
CA PRO A 383 -31.59 -7.54 -6.02
C PRO A 383 -30.67 -7.37 -4.82
N THR A 384 -30.50 -6.14 -4.35
CA THR A 384 -29.69 -5.79 -3.18
C THR A 384 -30.35 -4.68 -2.35
N VAL A 385 -29.76 -4.39 -1.20
CA VAL A 385 -30.16 -3.29 -0.33
C VAL A 385 -29.00 -2.32 -0.13
N GLU A 386 -29.31 -1.03 -0.20
CA GLU A 386 -28.34 0.05 0.02
C GLU A 386 -28.72 0.91 1.23
N GLY A 387 -27.73 1.57 1.81
CA GLY A 387 -27.99 2.59 2.83
C GLY A 387 -28.85 3.74 2.28
N PRO A 388 -29.71 4.37 3.11
CA PRO A 388 -30.60 5.45 2.67
C PRO A 388 -29.88 6.71 2.15
N PHE A 389 -28.56 6.82 2.33
CA PHE A 389 -27.73 7.93 1.85
C PHE A 389 -26.57 7.45 0.97
N GLU A 390 -26.55 6.17 0.58
CA GLU A 390 -25.44 5.58 -0.17
C GLU A 390 -25.35 6.15 -1.59
N TYR A 391 -26.50 6.43 -2.20
CA TYR A 391 -26.59 7.07 -3.50
C TYR A 391 -25.99 8.49 -3.54
N LEU A 392 -25.94 9.21 -2.40
CA LEU A 392 -25.31 10.53 -2.31
C LEU A 392 -23.79 10.46 -2.49
N LYS A 393 -23.18 9.27 -2.36
CA LYS A 393 -21.76 9.06 -2.65
C LYS A 393 -21.45 9.15 -4.15
N SER A 394 -22.49 9.06 -5.00
CA SER A 394 -22.38 9.10 -6.47
C SER A 394 -23.28 10.18 -7.07
N PRO A 395 -23.05 11.48 -6.75
CA PRO A 395 -23.96 12.56 -7.13
C PRO A 395 -24.03 12.82 -8.65
N ASN A 396 -23.05 12.33 -9.40
CA ASN A 396 -22.98 12.47 -10.85
C ASN A 396 -23.66 11.32 -11.60
N VAL A 397 -24.21 10.35 -10.87
CA VAL A 397 -24.94 9.23 -11.45
C VAL A 397 -26.42 9.57 -11.32
N ASP A 398 -27.05 9.91 -12.45
CA ASP A 398 -28.49 10.04 -12.49
C ASP A 398 -29.09 8.69 -12.11
N LEU A 399 -29.78 8.69 -10.97
CA LEU A 399 -30.41 7.49 -10.46
C LEU A 399 -31.63 7.23 -11.33
N ASP A 400 -31.49 6.26 -12.24
CA ASP A 400 -32.61 5.73 -12.99
C ASP A 400 -33.65 5.20 -12.00
N ARG A 401 -34.71 5.97 -11.79
CA ARG A 401 -35.90 5.52 -11.08
C ARG A 401 -36.85 5.02 -12.14
N VAL A 402 -37.43 3.85 -11.89
CA VAL A 402 -38.52 3.36 -12.72
C VAL A 402 -39.67 4.37 -12.63
N CYS A 403 -39.79 5.20 -13.65
CA CYS A 403 -40.92 6.12 -13.79
C CYS A 403 -42.13 5.32 -14.23
N ARG A 404 -43.11 5.20 -13.33
CA ARG A 404 -44.38 4.54 -13.63
C ARG A 404 -45.31 5.54 -14.26
N PHE A 405 -45.71 5.26 -15.50
CA PHE A 405 -46.74 6.03 -16.17
C PHE A 405 -48.07 5.30 -16.04
N GLY A 406 -49.07 5.97 -15.47
CA GLY A 406 -50.43 5.46 -15.44
C GLY A 406 -51.04 5.52 -16.84
N GLY A 407 -51.55 4.39 -17.34
CA GLY A 407 -52.19 4.34 -18.66
C GLY A 407 -52.30 2.93 -19.22
N LEU A 408 -52.99 2.80 -20.35
CA LEU A 408 -52.99 1.57 -21.14
C LEU A 408 -51.62 1.44 -21.82
N ALA A 409 -50.99 0.26 -21.75
CA ALA A 409 -49.76 -0.04 -22.48
C ALA A 409 -50.08 -0.39 -23.95
N SER A 410 -50.57 0.58 -24.73
CA SER A 410 -50.85 0.41 -26.17
C SER A 410 -49.71 0.98 -27.02
N MET A 411 -49.35 0.29 -28.11
CA MET A 411 -48.36 0.78 -29.09
C MET A 411 -48.80 2.07 -29.80
N ASP A 412 -50.10 2.35 -29.82
CA ASP A 412 -50.67 3.54 -30.46
C ASP A 412 -50.60 4.79 -29.57
N LEU A 413 -50.22 4.62 -28.30
CA LEU A 413 -50.12 5.74 -27.37
C LEU A 413 -48.72 6.36 -27.46
N PRO A 414 -48.61 7.70 -27.53
CA PRO A 414 -47.33 8.38 -27.57
C PRO A 414 -46.55 8.11 -26.28
N TRP A 415 -45.22 8.00 -26.40
CA TRP A 415 -44.34 7.90 -25.24
C TRP A 415 -44.53 9.15 -24.36
N PRO A 416 -44.58 9.02 -23.02
CA PRO A 416 -44.70 10.17 -22.14
C PRO A 416 -43.56 11.16 -22.36
N GLU A 417 -43.88 12.43 -22.53
CA GLU A 417 -42.89 13.50 -22.64
C GLU A 417 -42.39 13.87 -21.24
N ASP A 418 -41.06 13.98 -21.08
CA ASP A 418 -40.43 14.48 -19.86
C ASP A 418 -40.81 15.95 -19.66
N LYS A 419 -41.89 16.20 -18.93
CA LYS A 419 -42.21 17.56 -18.49
C LYS A 419 -41.15 17.97 -17.47
N PRO A 420 -40.48 19.13 -17.64
CA PRO A 420 -39.60 19.64 -16.62
C PRO A 420 -40.40 19.84 -15.33
N ASP A 421 -39.99 19.16 -14.27
CA ASP A 421 -40.60 19.21 -12.93
C ASP A 421 -40.50 20.63 -12.32
N GLU A 422 -41.38 21.55 -12.72
CA GLU A 422 -41.59 22.81 -11.98
C GLU A 422 -42.62 22.65 -10.83
N ASP A 423 -43.52 21.66 -10.89
CA ASP A 423 -44.65 21.54 -9.94
C ASP A 423 -44.39 20.61 -8.73
N SER A 424 -43.44 19.68 -8.82
CA SER A 424 -43.21 18.65 -7.80
C SER A 424 -42.58 19.22 -6.51
N ASN A 425 -41.71 20.24 -6.63
CA ASN A 425 -41.12 20.93 -5.48
C ASN A 425 -42.09 21.94 -4.82
N ALA A 426 -43.03 22.50 -5.59
CA ALA A 426 -44.02 23.45 -5.07
C ALA A 426 -45.05 22.76 -4.15
N GLN A 427 -45.45 21.53 -4.47
CA GLN A 427 -46.37 20.75 -3.62
C GLN A 427 -45.74 20.32 -2.28
N LEU A 428 -44.45 19.99 -2.27
CA LEU A 428 -43.72 19.65 -1.04
C LEU A 428 -43.54 20.86 -0.11
N GLN A 429 -43.36 22.06 -0.67
CA GLN A 429 -43.30 23.32 0.09
C GLN A 429 -44.67 23.72 0.67
N GLN A 430 -45.77 23.43 -0.01
CA GLN A 430 -47.12 23.68 0.53
C GLN A 430 -47.51 22.74 1.67
N LEU A 431 -46.99 21.51 1.69
CA LEU A 431 -47.25 20.53 2.76
C LEU A 431 -46.42 20.77 4.03
N THR A 432 -45.35 21.57 3.95
CA THR A 432 -44.50 21.92 5.10
C THR A 432 -44.86 23.27 5.74
N GLN A 433 -45.85 23.99 5.19
CA GLN A 433 -46.37 25.25 5.72
C GLN A 433 -47.75 25.12 6.42
N LYS A 434 -48.18 23.90 6.78
CA LYS A 434 -49.36 23.69 7.64
C LYS A 434 -49.00 23.03 8.95
#